data_AF-A0A925HKP6-F1
#
_entry.id   AF-A0A925HKP6-F1
#
_cell.length_a   1.000
_cell.length_b   1.000
_cell.length_c   1.000
_cell.angle_alpha   90.00
_cell.angle_beta   90.00
_cell.angle_gamma   90.00
#
_symmetry.space_group_name_H-M   'P 1'
#
loop_
_entity.id
_entity.type
_entity.pdbx_description
1 polymer ?
#
loop_
_entity_poly.entity_id
_entity_poly.type
_entity_poly.pdbx_seq_one_letter_code
_entity_poly.pdbx_strand_id
1 'polypeptide(L)'
;MTQKNTLVAIASVLAVAVVGYFLFSGGYVSRSTPQDLDPTPYNVTLSGTYVCLPHMDMSGPQTEECAFGLQTEDGIYYAVNFGASGNAMEQFQSGTHITAEGFVVIKEALSSDQWAKYNMKGIFTITRMIDPAPVQGKLNIQVVCESALAYMTFPDGASAEKFVTECKAGEHPEVIERYKADMGYGEGAAI
;
A
#
# COMPACT_ATOMS: atom_id res chain seq x y z
N MET A 1 -25.87 -27.06 70.47
CA MET A 1 -25.04 -27.13 69.24
C MET A 1 -23.61 -26.84 69.67
N THR A 2 -22.69 -27.79 69.53
CA THR A 2 -21.33 -27.71 70.08
C THR A 2 -20.51 -26.64 69.36
N GLN A 3 -19.59 -25.95 70.06
CA GLN A 3 -18.71 -24.89 69.51
C GLN A 3 -18.06 -25.26 68.17
N LYS A 4 -17.75 -26.55 67.98
CA LYS A 4 -17.21 -27.13 66.75
C LYS A 4 -18.19 -27.06 65.55
N ASN A 5 -19.49 -27.27 65.78
CA ASN A 5 -20.50 -27.21 64.73
C ASN A 5 -20.77 -25.77 64.29
N THR A 6 -20.65 -24.81 65.21
CA THR A 6 -20.74 -23.37 64.89
C THR A 6 -19.55 -22.92 64.05
N LEU A 7 -18.33 -23.37 64.35
CA LEU A 7 -17.14 -23.06 63.55
C LEU A 7 -17.20 -23.62 62.12
N VAL A 8 -17.68 -24.86 61.97
CA VAL A 8 -17.86 -25.49 60.65
C VAL A 8 -18.92 -24.74 59.82
N ALA A 9 -20.01 -24.31 60.44
CA ALA A 9 -21.05 -23.54 59.76
C ALA A 9 -20.58 -22.15 59.30
N ILE A 10 -19.75 -21.47 60.09
CA ILE A 10 -19.19 -20.17 59.70
C ILE A 10 -18.19 -20.33 58.54
N ALA A 11 -17.34 -21.34 58.61
CA ALA A 11 -16.35 -21.61 57.56
C ALA A 11 -17.00 -21.96 56.22
N SER A 12 -18.10 -22.72 56.22
CA SER A 12 -18.83 -23.05 54.99
C SER A 12 -19.52 -21.84 54.38
N VAL A 13 -20.12 -20.96 55.19
CA VAL A 13 -20.72 -19.71 54.69
C VAL A 13 -19.66 -18.79 54.10
N LEU A 14 -18.50 -18.65 54.74
CA LEU A 14 -17.39 -17.85 54.21
C LEU A 14 -16.84 -18.41 52.90
N ALA A 15 -16.68 -19.73 52.79
CA ALA A 15 -16.23 -20.36 51.55
C ALA A 15 -17.20 -20.11 50.39
N VAL A 16 -18.51 -20.22 50.64
CA VAL A 16 -19.55 -19.94 49.63
C VAL A 16 -19.55 -18.45 49.24
N ALA A 17 -19.37 -17.54 50.21
CA ALA A 17 -19.29 -16.11 49.93
C ALA A 17 -18.05 -15.75 49.09
N VAL A 18 -16.89 -16.36 49.37
CA VAL A 18 -15.66 -16.14 48.60
C VAL A 18 -15.79 -16.70 47.18
N VAL A 19 -16.33 -17.91 47.02
CA VAL A 19 -16.57 -18.50 45.69
C VAL A 19 -17.60 -17.66 44.92
N GLY A 20 -18.69 -17.25 45.56
CA GLY A 20 -19.68 -16.36 44.98
C GLY A 20 -19.08 -15.02 44.56
N TYR A 21 -18.21 -14.43 45.37
CA TYR A 21 -17.49 -13.21 45.05
C TYR A 21 -16.58 -13.40 43.83
N PHE A 22 -15.79 -14.48 43.77
CA PHE A 22 -14.92 -14.75 42.62
C PHE A 22 -15.70 -15.04 41.33
N LEU A 23 -16.84 -15.73 41.41
CA LEU A 23 -17.72 -15.96 40.26
C LEU A 23 -18.39 -14.66 39.80
N PHE A 24 -18.76 -13.79 40.73
CA PHE A 24 -19.38 -12.50 40.42
C PHE A 24 -18.36 -11.47 39.89
N SER A 25 -17.15 -11.42 40.47
CA SER A 25 -16.08 -10.52 40.04
C SER A 25 -15.37 -11.00 38.77
N GLY A 26 -15.29 -12.32 38.55
CA GLY A 26 -14.75 -12.92 37.33
C GLY A 26 -15.62 -12.71 36.09
N GLY A 27 -16.88 -12.28 36.27
CA GLY A 27 -17.81 -11.93 35.18
C GLY A 27 -17.54 -10.57 34.52
N TYR A 28 -16.67 -9.73 35.11
CA TYR A 28 -16.21 -8.49 34.49
C TYR A 28 -14.93 -8.71 33.67
N VAL A 29 -14.90 -9.78 32.88
CA VAL A 29 -14.12 -9.69 31.64
C VAL A 29 -14.83 -8.62 30.83
N SER A 30 -14.24 -7.42 30.77
CA SER A 30 -14.63 -6.41 29.79
C SER A 30 -14.66 -7.10 28.44
N ARG A 31 -15.87 -7.50 28.03
CA ARG A 31 -16.14 -7.86 26.66
C ARG A 31 -15.87 -6.55 25.94
N SER A 32 -14.72 -6.46 25.29
CA SER A 32 -14.43 -5.39 24.35
C SER A 32 -15.61 -5.40 23.40
N THR A 33 -16.53 -4.45 23.57
CA THR A 33 -17.55 -4.15 22.58
C THR A 33 -16.77 -4.07 21.27
N PRO A 34 -17.14 -4.84 20.23
CA PRO A 34 -16.55 -4.66 18.92
C PRO A 34 -16.61 -3.17 18.66
N GLN A 35 -15.45 -2.53 18.62
CA GLN A 35 -15.36 -1.11 18.37
C GLN A 35 -16.14 -0.90 17.08
N ASP A 36 -17.14 -0.04 17.10
CA ASP A 36 -17.98 0.22 15.93
C ASP A 36 -17.02 0.69 14.83
N LEU A 37 -16.66 -0.24 13.93
CA LEU A 37 -15.64 -0.03 12.94
C LEU A 37 -16.26 0.90 11.91
N ASP A 38 -15.86 2.16 11.92
CA ASP A 38 -16.35 3.16 10.97
C ASP A 38 -15.99 2.69 9.54
N PRO A 39 -16.99 2.27 8.74
CA PRO A 39 -16.73 1.77 7.40
C PRO A 39 -16.51 2.92 6.41
N THR A 40 -16.61 4.18 6.86
CA THR A 40 -16.50 5.35 6.00
C THR A 40 -15.10 5.45 5.42
N PRO A 41 -14.97 5.55 4.09
CA PRO A 41 -13.67 5.81 3.47
C PRO A 41 -13.08 7.10 4.02
N TYR A 42 -11.79 7.08 4.35
CA TYR A 42 -11.08 8.25 4.86
C TYR A 42 -9.87 8.58 4.00
N ASN A 43 -9.65 9.87 3.75
CA ASN A 43 -8.55 10.35 2.93
C ASN A 43 -7.23 10.31 3.70
N VAL A 44 -6.17 9.85 3.05
CA VAL A 44 -4.82 9.73 3.62
C VAL A 44 -3.75 9.94 2.58
N THR A 45 -2.57 10.31 3.06
CA THR A 45 -1.30 10.21 2.34
C THR A 45 -0.52 9.04 2.91
N LEU A 46 -0.15 8.07 2.08
CA LEU A 46 0.67 6.93 2.47
C LEU A 46 1.99 6.95 1.71
N SER A 47 3.04 6.53 2.40
CA SER A 47 4.38 6.35 1.87
C SER A 47 4.86 4.94 2.20
N GLY A 48 5.48 4.27 1.23
CA GLY A 48 5.92 2.90 1.40
C GLY A 48 6.36 2.22 0.12
N THR A 49 6.58 0.92 0.21
CA THR A 49 7.06 0.08 -0.89
C THR A 49 5.93 -0.71 -1.52
N TYR A 50 5.83 -0.67 -2.86
CA TYR A 50 4.88 -1.46 -3.63
C TYR A 50 5.32 -2.93 -3.62
N VAL A 51 4.48 -3.84 -3.12
CA VAL A 51 4.83 -5.25 -2.87
C VAL A 51 3.68 -6.19 -3.18
N CYS A 52 3.94 -7.50 -3.21
CA CYS A 52 2.88 -8.50 -3.14
C CYS A 52 2.35 -8.58 -1.71
N LEU A 53 1.02 -8.62 -1.57
CA LEU A 53 0.39 -8.77 -0.27
C LEU A 53 0.70 -10.15 0.34
N PRO A 54 1.08 -10.18 1.63
CA PRO A 54 1.28 -11.44 2.33
C PRO A 54 -0.06 -12.13 2.57
N HIS A 55 -0.08 -13.46 2.41
CA HIS A 55 -1.22 -14.27 2.81
C HIS A 55 -1.30 -14.39 4.34
N MET A 56 -2.51 -14.51 4.88
CA MET A 56 -2.77 -14.78 6.30
C MET A 56 -2.21 -16.15 6.70
N ASP A 57 -2.31 -17.12 5.81
CA ASP A 57 -1.77 -18.47 6.00
C ASP A 57 -0.56 -18.70 5.08
N MET A 58 0.60 -18.87 5.71
CA MET A 58 1.88 -19.13 5.04
C MET A 58 2.25 -20.62 5.02
N SER A 59 1.37 -21.51 5.52
CA SER A 59 1.69 -22.95 5.72
C SER A 59 1.51 -23.85 4.48
N GLY A 60 1.01 -23.31 3.36
CA GLY A 60 0.81 -24.03 2.10
C GLY A 60 1.53 -23.38 0.90
N PRO A 61 1.57 -24.08 -0.26
CA PRO A 61 2.13 -23.53 -1.49
C PRO A 61 1.36 -22.26 -1.87
N GLN A 62 2.05 -21.13 -1.87
CA GLN A 62 1.49 -19.86 -2.31
C GLN A 62 1.39 -19.90 -3.83
N THR A 63 0.20 -19.64 -4.36
CA THR A 63 0.00 -19.46 -5.80
C THR A 63 0.84 -18.26 -6.27
N GLU A 64 1.38 -18.29 -7.49
CA GLU A 64 2.12 -17.15 -8.09
C GLU A 64 1.24 -15.90 -8.34
N GLU A 65 -0.01 -15.91 -7.85
CA GLU A 65 -0.95 -14.79 -7.90
C GLU A 65 -0.54 -13.69 -6.91
N CYS A 66 0.34 -12.79 -7.35
CA CYS A 66 0.66 -11.58 -6.62
C CYS A 66 -0.54 -10.61 -6.65
N ALA A 67 -1.23 -10.47 -5.52
CA ALA A 67 -2.12 -9.33 -5.31
C ALA A 67 -1.29 -8.12 -4.90
N PHE A 68 -1.37 -7.05 -5.69
CA PHE A 68 -0.57 -5.86 -5.46
C PHE A 68 -1.02 -5.08 -4.23
N GLY A 69 -0.05 -4.63 -3.45
CA GLY A 69 -0.25 -3.85 -2.25
C GLY A 69 0.87 -2.85 -1.98
N LEU A 70 0.68 -2.08 -0.92
CA LEU A 70 1.63 -1.12 -0.39
C LEU A 70 2.00 -1.56 1.03
N GLN A 71 3.29 -1.77 1.29
CA GLN A 71 3.84 -1.89 2.63
C GLN A 71 4.32 -0.51 3.06
N THR A 72 3.66 0.09 4.03
CA THR A 72 4.09 1.37 4.61
C THR A 72 5.35 1.21 5.46
N GLU A 73 6.01 2.32 5.78
CA GLU A 73 7.25 2.33 6.59
C GLU A 73 7.11 1.68 7.97
N ASP A 74 5.92 1.71 8.55
CA ASP A 74 5.59 1.04 9.82
C ASP A 74 5.21 -0.44 9.65
N GLY A 75 5.40 -1.01 8.44
CA GLY A 75 5.19 -2.41 8.14
C GLY A 75 3.73 -2.81 7.95
N ILE A 76 2.83 -1.85 7.76
CA ILE A 76 1.41 -2.12 7.52
C ILE A 76 1.16 -2.34 6.03
N TYR A 77 0.35 -3.34 5.71
CA TYR A 77 -0.02 -3.68 4.34
C TYR A 77 -1.41 -3.14 3.99
N TYR A 78 -1.53 -2.57 2.79
CA TYR A 78 -2.79 -2.18 2.16
C TYR A 78 -2.86 -2.76 0.74
N ALA A 79 -4.01 -3.29 0.33
CA ALA A 79 -4.24 -3.54 -1.09
C ALA A 79 -4.29 -2.21 -1.84
N VAL A 80 -3.75 -2.17 -3.04
CA VAL A 80 -3.75 -0.95 -3.86
C VAL A 80 -4.80 -1.06 -4.95
N ASN A 81 -5.57 0.01 -5.12
CA ASN A 81 -6.48 0.20 -6.23
C ASN A 81 -6.15 1.53 -6.93
N PHE A 82 -6.00 1.53 -8.25
CA PHE A 82 -5.68 2.73 -9.03
C PHE A 82 -6.93 3.46 -9.58
N GLY A 83 -8.14 2.98 -9.27
CA GLY A 83 -9.39 3.62 -9.68
C GLY A 83 -9.48 3.83 -11.20
N ALA A 84 -9.76 5.07 -11.61
CA ALA A 84 -9.81 5.47 -13.02
C ALA A 84 -8.43 5.58 -13.70
N SER A 85 -7.34 5.54 -12.93
CA SER A 85 -5.96 5.66 -13.39
C SER A 85 -5.36 4.28 -13.70
N GLY A 86 -6.12 3.38 -14.36
CA GLY A 86 -5.66 2.02 -14.66
C GLY A 86 -4.31 1.97 -15.42
N ASN A 87 -4.03 2.99 -16.23
CA ASN A 87 -2.78 3.15 -16.98
C ASN A 87 -1.57 3.43 -16.05
N ALA A 88 -1.81 3.96 -14.85
CA ALA A 88 -0.76 4.20 -13.87
C ALA A 88 -0.19 2.88 -13.34
N MET A 89 -0.98 1.80 -13.32
CA MET A 89 -0.53 0.47 -12.87
C MET A 89 0.70 -0.02 -13.65
N GLU A 90 0.80 0.29 -14.94
CA GLU A 90 1.93 -0.09 -15.81
C GLU A 90 3.26 0.57 -15.40
N GLN A 91 3.19 1.67 -14.62
CA GLN A 91 4.34 2.40 -14.14
C GLN A 91 4.88 1.86 -12.81
N PHE A 92 4.12 1.00 -12.12
CA PHE A 92 4.53 0.44 -10.81
C PHE A 92 5.21 -0.91 -10.98
N GLN A 93 6.49 -0.97 -10.62
CA GLN A 93 7.21 -2.22 -10.45
C GLN A 93 7.21 -2.62 -8.97
N SER A 94 7.04 -3.90 -8.68
CA SER A 94 7.22 -4.39 -7.31
C SER A 94 8.61 -4.03 -6.79
N GLY A 95 8.69 -3.56 -5.55
CA GLY A 95 9.90 -3.09 -4.89
C GLY A 95 10.13 -1.59 -4.99
N THR A 96 9.29 -0.83 -5.71
CA THR A 96 9.44 0.63 -5.78
C THR A 96 8.86 1.31 -4.55
N HIS A 97 9.57 2.32 -4.06
CA HIS A 97 9.06 3.21 -3.03
C HIS A 97 8.22 4.32 -3.67
N ILE A 98 7.06 4.61 -3.08
CA ILE A 98 6.12 5.62 -3.58
C ILE A 98 5.53 6.43 -2.43
N THR A 99 5.11 7.66 -2.74
CA THR A 99 4.25 8.46 -1.86
C THR A 99 3.03 8.94 -2.62
N ALA A 100 1.84 8.65 -2.09
CA ALA A 100 0.58 8.91 -2.78
C ALA A 100 -0.53 9.36 -1.82
N GLU A 101 -1.45 10.15 -2.36
CA GLU A 101 -2.72 10.53 -1.73
C GLU A 101 -3.85 9.67 -2.29
N GLY A 102 -4.80 9.40 -1.42
CA GLY A 102 -5.97 8.60 -1.77
C GLY A 102 -6.91 8.46 -0.59
N PHE A 103 -7.71 7.41 -0.61
CA PHE A 103 -8.56 7.06 0.51
C PHE A 103 -8.50 5.56 0.82
N VAL A 104 -8.69 5.22 2.09
CA VAL A 104 -8.68 3.83 2.56
C VAL A 104 -10.10 3.40 2.89
N VAL A 105 -10.45 2.20 2.43
CA VAL A 105 -11.59 1.43 2.92
C VAL A 105 -11.06 0.28 3.75
N ILE A 106 -11.43 0.23 5.03
CA ILE A 106 -10.96 -0.81 5.96
C ILE A 106 -11.45 -2.20 5.53
N LYS A 107 -10.65 -3.22 5.82
CA LYS A 107 -10.93 -4.61 5.40
C LYS A 107 -12.30 -5.10 5.87
N GLU A 108 -12.72 -4.70 7.06
CA GLU A 108 -13.97 -5.11 7.69
C GLU A 108 -15.21 -4.51 7.02
N ALA A 109 -15.03 -3.43 6.25
CA ALA A 109 -16.08 -2.80 5.45
C ALA A 109 -16.19 -3.38 4.03
N LEU A 110 -15.28 -4.27 3.63
CA LEU A 110 -15.28 -4.87 2.29
C LEU A 110 -16.29 -6.02 2.23
N SER A 111 -17.19 -5.97 1.24
CA SER A 111 -18.25 -6.98 1.07
C SER A 111 -17.78 -8.30 0.45
N SER A 112 -16.47 -8.51 0.27
CA SER A 112 -15.93 -9.62 -0.51
C SER A 112 -14.86 -10.41 0.24
N ASP A 113 -15.10 -11.72 0.35
CA ASP A 113 -14.22 -12.68 1.03
C ASP A 113 -12.86 -12.86 0.34
N GLN A 114 -12.71 -12.42 -0.91
CA GLN A 114 -11.43 -12.54 -1.65
C GLN A 114 -10.26 -11.86 -0.93
N TRP A 115 -10.56 -10.85 -0.12
CA TRP A 115 -9.59 -10.07 0.66
C TRP A 115 -9.29 -10.70 2.03
N ALA A 116 -10.11 -11.65 2.48
CA ALA A 116 -9.94 -12.33 3.76
C ALA A 116 -8.60 -13.09 3.83
N LYS A 117 -8.14 -13.63 2.71
CA LYS A 117 -6.89 -14.41 2.59
C LYS A 117 -5.60 -13.59 2.74
N TYR A 118 -5.65 -12.26 2.66
CA TYR A 118 -4.48 -11.39 2.77
C TYR A 118 -4.38 -10.71 4.13
N ASN A 119 -3.15 -10.57 4.64
CA ASN A 119 -2.85 -9.82 5.86
C ASN A 119 -2.66 -8.34 5.52
N MET A 120 -3.75 -7.57 5.58
CA MET A 120 -3.78 -6.15 5.23
C MET A 120 -4.85 -5.40 6.03
N LYS A 121 -4.70 -4.09 6.19
CA LYS A 121 -5.68 -3.22 6.89
C LYS A 121 -6.87 -2.80 6.03
N GLY A 122 -6.72 -2.78 4.71
CA GLY A 122 -7.77 -2.30 3.82
C GLY A 122 -7.30 -2.10 2.39
N ILE A 123 -8.17 -1.52 1.57
CA ILE A 123 -7.86 -1.10 0.20
C ILE A 123 -7.58 0.39 0.20
N PHE A 124 -6.37 0.76 -0.19
CA PHE A 124 -5.96 2.13 -0.48
C PHE A 124 -6.19 2.43 -1.96
N THR A 125 -7.14 3.32 -2.25
CA THR A 125 -7.38 3.80 -3.60
C THR A 125 -6.58 5.06 -3.85
N ILE A 126 -5.58 4.97 -4.72
CA ILE A 126 -4.71 6.10 -5.06
C ILE A 126 -5.47 7.07 -5.97
N THR A 127 -5.54 8.33 -5.57
CA THR A 127 -6.12 9.40 -6.38
C THR A 127 -5.06 10.33 -6.97
N ARG A 128 -3.91 10.47 -6.31
CA ARG A 128 -2.82 11.35 -6.77
C ARG A 128 -1.46 10.85 -6.26
N MET A 129 -0.44 10.88 -7.12
CA MET A 129 0.95 10.63 -6.72
C MET A 129 1.58 11.93 -6.22
N ILE A 130 2.23 11.91 -5.06
CA ILE A 130 3.02 13.05 -4.55
C ILE A 130 4.45 12.92 -5.03
N ASP A 131 5.03 11.74 -4.90
CA ASP A 131 6.36 11.42 -5.37
C ASP A 131 6.27 10.17 -6.25
N PRO A 132 6.36 10.30 -7.59
CA PRO A 132 6.42 9.13 -8.44
C PRO A 132 7.68 8.35 -8.08
N ALA A 133 7.59 7.02 -8.07
CA ALA A 133 8.77 6.18 -7.89
C ALA A 133 9.91 6.69 -8.79
N PRO A 134 11.16 6.79 -8.30
CA PRO A 134 12.28 7.07 -9.18
C PRO A 134 12.24 6.04 -10.30
N VAL A 135 12.12 6.52 -11.54
CA VAL A 135 12.05 5.69 -12.73
C VAL A 135 13.34 4.88 -12.78
N GLN A 136 13.30 3.64 -12.28
CA GLN A 136 14.39 2.70 -12.41
C GLN A 136 14.36 2.10 -13.81
N GLY A 137 14.66 2.95 -14.79
CA GLY A 137 14.87 2.59 -16.18
C GLY A 137 15.81 3.62 -16.79
N LYS A 138 16.93 3.16 -17.34
CA LYS A 138 17.81 4.04 -18.12
C LYS A 138 17.06 4.48 -19.37
N LEU A 139 16.93 5.78 -19.58
CA LEU A 139 16.35 6.32 -20.81
C LEU A 139 17.25 5.93 -21.98
N ASN A 140 16.69 5.26 -22.99
CA ASN A 140 17.45 5.00 -24.21
C ASN A 140 17.58 6.31 -25.01
N ILE A 141 18.76 6.93 -24.92
CA ILE A 141 19.03 8.22 -25.57
C ILE A 141 18.77 8.22 -27.07
N GLN A 142 18.92 7.07 -27.76
CA GLN A 142 18.58 6.96 -29.18
C GLN A 142 17.08 7.20 -29.39
N VAL A 143 16.23 6.53 -28.59
CA VAL A 143 14.77 6.66 -28.67
C VAL A 143 14.34 8.08 -28.31
N VAL A 144 14.94 8.67 -27.28
CA VAL A 144 14.68 10.05 -26.86
C VAL A 144 14.97 11.03 -28.01
N CYS A 145 16.16 10.95 -28.60
CA CYS A 145 16.55 11.85 -29.68
C CYS A 145 15.77 11.62 -30.98
N GLU A 146 15.44 10.37 -31.31
CA GLU A 146 14.58 10.08 -32.48
C GLU A 146 13.13 10.55 -32.28
N SER A 147 12.61 10.51 -31.06
CA SER A 147 11.26 11.01 -30.77
C SER A 147 11.08 12.49 -31.11
N ALA A 148 12.16 13.27 -31.06
CA ALA A 148 12.17 14.68 -31.43
C ALA A 148 11.78 14.91 -32.89
N LEU A 149 12.10 13.95 -33.77
CA LEU A 149 11.75 14.02 -35.18
C LEU A 149 10.22 14.01 -35.41
N ALA A 150 9.44 13.54 -34.43
CA ALA A 150 7.98 13.53 -34.53
C ALA A 150 7.34 14.92 -34.33
N TYR A 151 8.03 15.85 -33.67
CA TYR A 151 7.47 17.17 -33.32
C TYR A 151 8.32 18.37 -33.75
N MET A 152 9.52 18.13 -34.27
CA MET A 152 10.38 19.16 -34.85
C MET A 152 10.31 19.12 -36.37
N THR A 153 10.50 20.27 -37.00
CA THR A 153 10.54 20.39 -38.47
C THR A 153 11.98 20.59 -38.92
N PHE A 154 12.41 19.76 -39.87
CA PHE A 154 13.75 19.83 -40.47
C PHE A 154 13.63 20.11 -41.97
N PRO A 155 14.61 20.81 -42.57
CA PRO A 155 14.59 21.11 -44.00
C PRO A 155 14.79 19.86 -44.88
N ASP A 156 15.52 18.85 -44.38
CA ASP A 156 15.78 17.59 -45.05
C ASP A 156 16.15 16.48 -44.04
N GLY A 157 16.26 15.24 -44.53
CA GLY A 157 16.64 14.08 -43.72
C GLY A 157 18.05 14.16 -43.15
N ALA A 158 19.00 14.76 -43.87
CA ALA A 158 20.38 14.91 -43.40
C ALA A 158 20.47 15.84 -42.18
N SER A 159 19.65 16.90 -42.15
CA SER A 159 19.54 17.83 -41.04
C SER A 159 18.89 17.16 -39.82
N ALA A 160 17.90 16.29 -40.04
CA ALA A 160 17.29 15.48 -38.97
C ALA A 160 18.29 14.47 -38.37
N GLU A 161 19.06 13.77 -39.20
CA GLU A 161 20.10 12.84 -38.74
C GLU A 161 21.22 13.54 -37.98
N LYS A 162 21.63 14.72 -38.46
CA LYS A 162 22.61 15.58 -37.77
C LYS A 162 22.10 15.98 -36.38
N PHE A 163 20.86 16.43 -36.29
CA PHE A 163 20.22 16.77 -35.01
C PHE A 163 20.19 15.58 -34.04
N VAL A 164 19.82 14.38 -34.49
CA VAL A 164 19.82 13.18 -33.63
C VAL A 164 21.23 12.87 -33.12
N THR A 165 22.25 13.11 -33.94
CA THR A 165 23.65 12.92 -33.54
C THR A 165 24.09 13.93 -32.48
N GLU A 166 23.79 15.20 -32.67
CA GLU A 166 24.06 16.29 -31.71
C GLU A 166 23.29 16.07 -30.40
N CYS A 167 22.04 15.62 -30.48
CA CYS A 167 21.22 15.31 -29.32
C CYS A 167 21.83 14.19 -28.47
N LYS A 168 22.32 13.12 -29.10
CA LYS A 168 23.03 12.02 -28.41
C LYS A 168 24.35 12.46 -27.79
N ALA A 169 24.99 13.49 -28.34
CA ALA A 169 26.18 14.10 -27.78
C ALA A 169 25.88 15.04 -26.59
N GLY A 170 24.60 15.27 -26.27
CA GLY A 170 24.17 16.13 -25.15
C GLY A 170 24.04 17.61 -25.52
N GLU A 171 24.06 17.95 -26.81
CA GLU A 171 23.93 19.35 -27.27
C GLU A 171 22.48 19.87 -27.21
N HIS A 172 21.51 18.97 -27.02
CA HIS A 172 20.07 19.25 -26.95
C HIS A 172 19.42 18.76 -25.64
N PRO A 173 19.81 19.32 -24.47
CA PRO A 173 19.24 18.91 -23.17
C PRO A 173 17.72 19.13 -23.08
N GLU A 174 17.18 20.09 -23.83
CA GLU A 174 15.75 20.39 -23.89
C GLU A 174 14.90 19.20 -24.39
N VAL A 175 15.46 18.34 -25.24
CA VAL A 175 14.77 17.15 -25.76
C VAL A 175 14.56 16.12 -24.65
N ILE A 176 15.58 15.93 -23.83
CA ILE A 176 15.54 15.00 -22.69
C ILE A 176 14.52 15.49 -21.66
N GLU A 177 14.56 16.78 -21.30
CA GLU A 177 13.66 17.34 -20.30
C GLU A 177 12.21 17.32 -20.77
N ARG A 178 11.96 17.60 -22.05
CA ARG A 178 10.63 17.43 -22.64
C ARG A 178 10.18 15.97 -22.62
N TYR A 179 11.04 15.04 -23.02
CA TYR A 179 10.71 13.62 -23.01
C TYR A 179 10.35 13.12 -21.60
N LYS A 180 11.11 13.55 -20.58
CA LYS A 180 10.81 13.26 -19.18
C LYS A 180 9.46 13.84 -18.75
N ALA A 181 9.14 15.07 -19.16
CA ALA A 181 7.86 15.71 -18.85
C ALA A 181 6.68 14.99 -19.52
N ASP A 182 6.80 14.67 -20.81
CA ASP A 182 5.76 13.99 -21.59
C ASP A 182 5.46 12.58 -21.04
N MET A 183 6.49 11.91 -20.50
CA MET A 183 6.37 10.57 -19.91
C MET A 183 6.04 10.57 -18.41
N GLY A 184 5.96 11.75 -17.76
CA GLY A 184 5.68 11.87 -16.32
C GLY A 184 6.80 11.36 -15.42
N TYR A 185 8.05 11.35 -15.90
CA TYR A 185 9.20 10.74 -15.23
C TYR A 185 9.90 11.62 -14.18
N GLY A 186 9.52 12.89 -14.04
CA GLY A 186 10.11 13.82 -13.08
C GLY A 186 11.63 14.01 -13.26
N GLU A 187 12.30 14.62 -12.28
CA GLU A 187 13.75 14.86 -12.32
C GLU A 187 14.60 13.59 -12.08
N GLY A 188 13.98 12.46 -11.71
CA GLY A 188 14.68 11.25 -11.24
C GLY A 188 15.14 10.26 -12.32
N ALA A 189 14.76 10.45 -13.59
CA ALA A 189 15.14 9.52 -14.67
C ALA A 189 16.58 9.75 -15.14
N ALA A 190 17.45 8.75 -14.91
CA ALA A 190 18.81 8.71 -15.44
C ALA A 190 18.85 8.22 -16.89
N ILE A 191 19.82 8.71 -17.66
CA ILE A 191 20.12 8.28 -19.04
C ILE A 191 21.21 7.21 -19.00
#